data_AF-A0A9W8VDF5-F1
#
_entry.id   AF-A0A9W8VDF5-F1
#
_cell.length_a   1.000
_cell.length_b   1.000
_cell.length_c   1.000
_cell.angle_alpha   90.00
_cell.angle_beta   90.00
_cell.angle_gamma   90.00
#
_symmetry.space_group_name_H-M   'P 1'
#
loop_
_entity.id
_entity.type
_entity.pdbx_description
1 polymer ?
#
loop_
_entity_poly.entity_id
_entity_poly.type
_entity_poly.pdbx_seq_one_letter_code
_entity_poly.pdbx_strand_id
1 'polypeptide(L)'
;MIVNGRYTNPTRVKILRAVPPGWDRSSLLHLRFDGVDSAYHLRINGILVGYAQGFRNASEFDITEYVDWEGDNDISVMVYQWSDATYIEDQDQWWLSGIFRDVHLIAFPSTIYIRDWLIRTDLDDTFHDATLEADVKISELASGSVRLAIKGISHNKGTIIAKTELIVDPKSTRVEITLACGEALYTVHQNIGFRKVELMNGLLFINCKPIRLREVNRHAHHPYRGRSVPVDFIRRDLVLMEQHNINAIRCSHYPPRSKSLNLSARIVWTFLSSMVTITVRPSEVLKVFPHWLCQLRKSSKASHSLMANTRDEILPRPKNPEAATFGF
;
A
#
# COMPACT_ATOMS: atom_id res chain seq x y z
N MET A 1 27.07 19.22 -7.73
CA MET A 1 28.39 19.83 -7.98
C MET A 1 29.42 18.72 -7.97
N ILE A 2 30.10 18.55 -9.12
CA ILE A 2 31.27 17.72 -9.46
C ILE A 2 31.15 16.19 -9.36
N VAL A 3 31.30 15.61 -10.56
CA VAL A 3 31.55 14.22 -10.94
C VAL A 3 32.87 13.73 -10.34
N ASN A 4 32.86 12.54 -9.75
CA ASN A 4 34.03 11.65 -9.74
C ASN A 4 33.54 10.21 -9.88
N GLY A 5 33.95 9.57 -10.98
CA GLY A 5 33.43 8.28 -11.44
C GLY A 5 33.77 7.12 -10.52
N ARG A 6 32.82 6.78 -9.65
CA ARG A 6 32.54 5.40 -9.26
C ARG A 6 31.04 5.22 -9.34
N TYR A 7 30.59 4.37 -10.26
CA TYR A 7 29.25 3.80 -10.20
C TYR A 7 29.19 2.96 -8.91
N THR A 8 28.94 3.59 -7.76
CA THR A 8 28.92 2.90 -6.46
C THR A 8 27.60 2.16 -6.34
N ASN A 9 27.55 1.04 -7.04
CA ASN A 9 26.62 -0.04 -6.83
C ASN A 9 27.39 -1.15 -6.07
N PRO A 10 26.98 -1.60 -4.88
CA PRO A 10 25.80 -1.21 -4.09
C PRO A 10 26.12 -0.27 -2.89
N THR A 11 25.10 0.44 -2.40
CA THR A 11 25.18 1.23 -1.15
C THR A 11 24.62 0.40 0.01
N ARG A 12 25.38 0.26 1.11
CA ARG A 12 24.89 -0.40 2.33
C ARG A 12 24.36 0.64 3.32
N VAL A 13 23.11 0.48 3.73
CA VAL A 13 22.53 1.16 4.89
C VAL A 13 22.52 0.18 6.07
N LYS A 14 23.07 0.58 7.21
CA LYS A 14 23.18 -0.23 8.43
C LYS A 14 22.45 0.46 9.57
N ILE A 15 21.57 -0.23 10.28
CA ILE A 15 20.81 0.30 11.41
C ILE A 15 20.81 -0.72 12.54
N LEU A 16 21.11 -0.28 13.76
CA LEU A 16 20.98 -1.07 14.99
C LEU A 16 19.67 -0.73 15.70
N ARG A 17 18.86 -1.74 16.03
CA ARG A 17 17.58 -1.55 16.75
C ARG A 17 17.23 -2.74 17.64
N ALA A 18 16.82 -2.47 18.88
CA ALA A 18 16.08 -3.44 19.68
C ALA A 18 14.63 -3.60 19.16
N VAL A 19 14.05 -4.78 19.37
CA VAL A 19 12.60 -4.98 19.22
C VAL A 19 11.89 -4.17 20.32
N PRO A 20 10.78 -3.46 20.02
CA PRO A 20 10.10 -2.67 21.04
C PRO A 20 9.70 -3.52 22.26
N PRO A 21 9.93 -3.01 23.49
CA PRO A 21 9.60 -3.75 24.70
C PRO A 21 8.09 -3.94 24.84
N GLY A 22 7.65 -5.11 25.28
CA GLY A 22 6.24 -5.44 25.49
C GLY A 22 5.53 -6.06 24.28
N TRP A 23 6.22 -6.22 23.15
CA TRP A 23 5.72 -7.05 22.05
C TRP A 23 5.73 -8.52 22.47
N ASP A 24 4.69 -9.26 22.07
CA ASP A 24 4.59 -10.69 22.34
C ASP A 24 5.69 -11.43 21.57
N ARG A 25 6.53 -12.18 22.30
CA ARG A 25 7.66 -12.95 21.76
C ARG A 25 7.24 -14.08 20.84
N SER A 26 5.98 -14.49 20.91
CA SER A 26 5.41 -15.44 19.97
C SER A 26 5.00 -14.78 18.64
N SER A 27 5.10 -13.45 18.49
CA SER A 27 4.67 -12.77 17.26
C SER A 27 5.58 -13.09 16.08
N LEU A 28 4.98 -13.18 14.90
CA LEU A 28 5.70 -13.18 13.63
C LEU A 28 6.11 -11.74 13.30
N LEU A 29 7.41 -11.50 13.15
CA LEU A 29 7.96 -10.18 12.87
C LEU A 29 8.24 -10.02 11.39
N HIS A 30 7.61 -9.04 10.77
CA HIS A 30 7.82 -8.72 9.36
C HIS A 30 8.45 -7.33 9.23
N LEU A 31 9.48 -7.23 8.39
CA LEU A 31 10.05 -5.96 7.96
C LEU A 31 9.48 -5.57 6.60
N ARG A 32 8.78 -4.45 6.55
CA ARG A 32 8.15 -3.90 5.36
C ARG A 32 8.88 -2.66 4.88
N PHE A 33 9.26 -2.64 3.61
CA PHE A 33 9.76 -1.45 2.92
C PHE A 33 8.71 -0.98 1.93
N ASP A 34 8.19 0.24 2.08
CA ASP A 34 7.15 0.77 1.20
C ASP A 34 7.67 1.22 -0.18
N GLY A 35 8.99 1.39 -0.32
CA GLY A 35 9.62 1.82 -1.56
C GLY A 35 11.14 1.94 -1.45
N VAL A 36 11.84 1.11 -2.21
CA VAL A 36 13.29 1.13 -2.40
C VAL A 36 13.56 1.08 -3.90
N ASP A 37 14.31 2.06 -4.41
CA ASP A 37 14.69 2.10 -5.83
C ASP A 37 16.17 1.65 -5.96
N SER A 38 16.55 0.73 -6.86
CA SER A 38 15.69 -0.06 -7.79
C SER A 38 15.59 -1.55 -7.40
N ALA A 39 16.57 -2.04 -6.65
CA ALA A 39 16.58 -3.39 -6.08
C ALA A 39 17.47 -3.42 -4.84
N TYR A 40 17.30 -4.44 -3.98
CA TYR A 40 18.12 -4.58 -2.79
C TYR A 40 18.14 -5.98 -2.20
N HIS A 41 19.21 -6.28 -1.46
CA HIS A 41 19.28 -7.42 -0.55
C HIS A 41 19.10 -6.95 0.90
N LEU A 42 18.35 -7.73 1.68
CA LEU A 42 18.17 -7.53 3.11
C LEU A 42 18.97 -8.55 3.90
N ARG A 43 19.71 -8.07 4.90
CA ARG A 43 20.37 -8.88 5.91
C ARG A 43 19.94 -8.45 7.31
N ILE A 44 19.72 -9.43 8.18
CA ILE A 44 19.45 -9.23 9.61
C ILE A 44 20.53 -9.99 10.39
N ASN A 45 21.20 -9.32 11.33
CA ASN A 45 22.28 -9.90 12.13
C ASN A 45 23.36 -10.60 11.28
N GLY A 46 23.66 -10.03 10.11
CA GLY A 46 24.60 -10.57 9.13
C GLY A 46 24.05 -11.66 8.20
N ILE A 47 22.92 -12.28 8.52
CA ILE A 47 22.30 -13.36 7.75
C ILE A 47 21.46 -12.78 6.61
N LEU A 48 21.57 -13.36 5.41
CA LEU A 48 20.77 -12.96 4.24
C LEU A 48 19.34 -13.43 4.40
N VAL A 49 18.39 -12.48 4.43
CA VAL A 49 16.96 -12.75 4.53
C VAL A 49 16.32 -12.84 3.15
N GLY A 50 16.69 -11.96 2.22
CA GLY A 50 16.12 -12.01 0.88
C GLY A 50 16.50 -10.87 -0.05
N TYR A 51 15.79 -10.83 -1.18
CA TYR A 51 15.96 -9.87 -2.28
C TYR A 51 14.61 -9.32 -2.74
N ALA A 52 14.56 -8.03 -3.07
CA ALA A 52 13.40 -7.41 -3.71
C ALA A 52 13.81 -6.43 -4.81
N GLN A 53 12.94 -6.28 -5.80
CA GLN A 53 13.11 -5.35 -6.92
C GLN A 53 11.77 -4.82 -7.43
N GLY A 54 11.80 -3.64 -8.05
CA GLY A 54 10.73 -3.18 -8.94
C GLY A 54 9.73 -2.17 -8.35
N PHE A 55 8.67 -2.00 -9.15
CA PHE A 55 7.82 -0.83 -9.47
C PHE A 55 7.27 0.07 -8.34
N ARG A 56 8.06 0.38 -7.31
CA ARG A 56 7.70 1.25 -6.17
C ARG A 56 6.53 0.72 -5.33
N ASN A 57 6.44 -0.59 -5.22
CA ASN A 57 5.50 -1.26 -4.34
C ASN A 57 6.17 -1.62 -3.01
N ALA A 58 5.35 -1.89 -2.00
CA ALA A 58 5.85 -2.41 -0.76
C ALA A 58 6.38 -3.86 -0.93
N SER A 59 7.45 -4.16 -0.23
CA SER A 59 8.05 -5.50 -0.12
C SER A 59 8.19 -5.84 1.35
N GLU A 60 7.79 -7.04 1.72
CA GLU A 60 7.73 -7.53 3.11
C GLU A 60 8.59 -8.79 3.24
N PHE A 61 9.35 -8.88 4.32
CA PHE A 61 10.16 -10.05 4.67
C PHE A 61 9.80 -10.51 6.07
N ASP A 62 9.54 -11.81 6.23
CA ASP A 62 9.49 -12.43 7.55
C ASP A 62 10.92 -12.48 8.11
N ILE A 63 11.12 -11.80 9.24
CA ILE A 63 12.41 -11.72 9.93
C ILE A 63 12.40 -12.46 11.28
N THR A 64 11.31 -13.18 11.60
CA THR A 64 11.06 -13.77 12.93
C THR A 64 12.24 -14.59 13.44
N GLU A 65 12.81 -15.45 12.59
CA GLU A 65 13.91 -16.36 12.96
C GLU A 65 15.30 -15.70 12.97
N TYR A 66 15.41 -14.44 12.52
CA TYR A 66 16.70 -13.76 12.37
C TYR A 66 16.97 -12.74 13.48
N VAL A 67 15.96 -12.42 14.29
CA VAL A 67 15.98 -11.35 15.28
C VAL A 67 16.37 -11.87 16.66
N ASP A 68 17.22 -11.12 17.34
CA ASP A 68 17.48 -11.22 18.77
C ASP A 68 16.44 -10.37 19.52
N TRP A 69 15.64 -11.01 20.37
CA TRP A 69 14.58 -10.35 21.15
C TRP A 69 15.11 -9.59 22.37
N GLU A 70 16.29 -9.93 22.88
CA GLU A 70 16.87 -9.28 24.06
C GLU A 70 17.87 -8.17 23.70
N GLY A 71 18.33 -8.15 22.44
CA GLY A 71 19.47 -7.35 22.01
C GLY A 71 19.17 -6.37 20.87
N ASP A 72 20.21 -5.62 20.52
CA ASP A 72 20.21 -4.80 19.33
C ASP A 72 20.40 -5.66 18.08
N ASN A 73 19.54 -5.43 17.08
CA ASN A 73 19.57 -6.13 15.82
C ASN A 73 20.22 -5.28 14.73
N ASP A 74 21.14 -5.89 13.97
CA ASP A 74 21.72 -5.29 12.79
C ASP A 74 20.81 -5.48 11.57
N ILE A 75 20.27 -4.38 11.07
CA ILE A 75 19.52 -4.34 9.81
C ILE A 75 20.44 -3.75 8.74
N SER A 76 20.80 -4.58 7.77
CA SER A 76 21.69 -4.21 6.67
C SER A 76 20.99 -4.33 5.33
N VAL A 77 20.83 -3.20 4.63
CA VAL A 77 20.18 -3.15 3.32
C VAL A 77 21.20 -2.75 2.27
N MET A 78 21.42 -3.63 1.30
CA MET A 78 22.34 -3.39 0.18
C MET A 78 21.52 -2.98 -1.04
N VAL A 79 21.49 -1.68 -1.33
CA VAL A 79 20.66 -1.10 -2.39
C VAL A 79 21.48 -0.94 -3.68
N TYR A 80 20.90 -1.41 -4.77
CA TYR A 80 21.43 -1.28 -6.12
C TYR A 80 20.69 -0.17 -6.83
N GLN A 81 21.43 0.80 -7.37
CA GLN A 81 20.86 1.86 -8.20
C GLN A 81 20.32 1.31 -9.53
N TRP A 82 20.96 0.27 -10.05
CA TRP A 82 20.66 -0.35 -11.33
C TRP A 82 20.40 -1.84 -11.16
N SER A 83 19.30 -2.32 -11.75
CA SER A 83 18.90 -3.73 -11.82
C SER A 83 18.21 -4.02 -13.15
N ASP A 84 17.82 -5.28 -13.40
CA ASP A 84 16.97 -5.59 -14.56
C ASP A 84 15.66 -4.77 -14.53
N ALA A 85 15.06 -4.57 -13.36
CA ALA A 85 13.83 -3.82 -13.20
C ALA A 85 13.93 -2.37 -13.70
N THR A 86 15.12 -1.79 -13.70
CA THR A 86 15.37 -0.44 -14.22
C THR A 86 14.90 -0.28 -15.68
N TYR A 87 15.01 -1.32 -16.51
CA TYR A 87 14.54 -1.27 -17.91
C TYR A 87 13.03 -1.05 -18.04
N ILE A 88 12.27 -1.38 -16.99
CA ILE A 88 10.82 -1.16 -16.94
C ILE A 88 10.41 0.03 -16.07
N GLU A 89 11.37 0.74 -15.47
CA GLU A 89 11.16 1.91 -14.60
C GLU A 89 11.61 3.22 -15.27
N ASP A 90 11.53 3.25 -16.59
CA ASP A 90 11.96 4.33 -17.46
C ASP A 90 10.87 5.40 -17.59
N GLN A 91 10.56 6.09 -16.50
CA GLN A 91 9.72 7.28 -16.55
C GLN A 91 10.56 8.53 -16.77
N ASP A 92 9.94 9.55 -17.38
CA ASP A 92 10.52 10.88 -17.56
C ASP A 92 10.53 11.63 -16.22
N GLN A 93 11.55 11.34 -15.42
CA GLN A 93 11.74 11.87 -14.08
C GLN A 93 13.22 11.82 -13.69
N TRP A 94 13.56 12.43 -12.55
CA TRP A 94 14.90 12.28 -11.97
C TRP A 94 15.21 10.81 -11.62
N TRP A 95 16.37 10.37 -12.10
CA TRP A 95 16.93 9.06 -11.82
C TRP A 95 17.65 9.10 -10.47
N LEU A 96 17.02 8.51 -9.46
CA LEU A 96 17.43 8.47 -8.06
C LEU A 96 17.34 7.04 -7.54
N SER A 97 18.02 6.74 -6.43
CA SER A 97 17.99 5.43 -5.76
C SER A 97 18.04 5.56 -4.24
N GLY A 98 17.79 4.45 -3.55
CA GLY A 98 17.81 4.38 -2.09
C GLY A 98 16.45 3.99 -1.51
N ILE A 99 16.39 3.95 -0.19
CA ILE A 99 15.16 3.74 0.58
C ILE A 99 14.45 5.10 0.66
N PHE A 100 13.37 5.28 -0.10
CA PHE A 100 12.75 6.60 -0.29
C PHE A 100 11.32 6.69 0.26
N ARG A 101 10.78 5.60 0.81
CA ARG A 101 9.53 5.56 1.57
C ARG A 101 9.78 4.93 2.95
N ASP A 102 8.70 4.87 3.74
CA ASP A 102 8.74 4.36 5.10
C ASP A 102 9.20 2.89 5.15
N VAL A 103 9.78 2.54 6.29
CA VAL A 103 10.08 1.16 6.64
C VAL A 103 9.42 0.87 7.98
N HIS A 104 8.75 -0.26 8.08
CA HIS A 104 7.95 -0.65 9.23
C HIS A 104 8.38 -2.00 9.76
N LEU A 105 8.47 -2.12 11.08
CA LEU A 105 8.40 -3.42 11.76
C LEU A 105 6.93 -3.68 12.12
N ILE A 106 6.42 -4.83 11.72
CA ILE A 106 5.04 -5.23 11.95
C ILE A 106 5.06 -6.57 12.69
N ALA A 107 4.35 -6.64 13.82
CA ALA A 107 4.11 -7.89 14.53
C ALA A 107 2.74 -8.46 14.15
N PHE A 108 2.73 -9.69 13.65
CA PHE A 108 1.53 -10.47 13.45
C PHE A 108 1.39 -11.52 14.55
N PRO A 109 0.17 -11.84 15.03
CA PRO A 109 -0.05 -13.01 15.87
C PRO A 109 0.46 -14.30 15.18
N SER A 110 1.15 -15.18 15.91
CA SER A 110 1.59 -16.49 15.39
C SER A 110 0.49 -17.51 15.19
N THR A 111 -0.68 -17.27 15.78
CA THR A 111 -1.82 -18.19 15.73
C THR A 111 -2.70 -17.93 14.52
N ILE A 112 -3.31 -16.75 14.44
CA ILE A 112 -4.18 -16.39 13.32
C ILE A 112 -4.20 -14.88 13.09
N TYR A 113 -4.15 -14.47 11.82
CA TYR A 113 -4.22 -13.07 11.40
C TYR A 113 -4.86 -12.95 10.01
N ILE A 114 -5.28 -11.73 9.66
CA ILE A 114 -5.80 -11.44 8.32
C ILE A 114 -4.62 -11.19 7.37
N ARG A 115 -4.48 -12.03 6.34
CA ARG A 115 -3.45 -11.91 5.30
C ARG A 115 -3.83 -10.94 4.20
N ASP A 116 -5.10 -10.97 3.80
CA ASP A 116 -5.61 -10.12 2.72
C ASP A 116 -7.11 -9.94 2.88
N TRP A 117 -7.64 -8.85 2.35
CA TRP A 117 -9.08 -8.66 2.24
C TRP A 117 -9.40 -7.83 1.01
N LEU A 118 -10.60 -8.00 0.47
CA LEU A 118 -11.14 -7.16 -0.59
C LEU A 118 -12.54 -6.73 -0.18
N ILE A 119 -12.76 -5.42 -0.14
CA ILE A 119 -14.08 -4.85 0.06
C ILE A 119 -14.64 -4.42 -1.30
N ARG A 120 -15.84 -4.89 -1.62
CA ARG A 120 -16.63 -4.40 -2.74
C ARG A 120 -17.87 -3.72 -2.20
N THR A 121 -18.20 -2.58 -2.80
CA THR A 121 -19.42 -1.85 -2.51
C THR A 121 -20.19 -1.74 -3.79
N ASP A 122 -21.39 -2.29 -3.83
CA ASP A 122 -22.29 -2.19 -4.97
C ASP A 122 -23.50 -1.35 -4.57
N LEU A 123 -23.81 -0.32 -5.36
CA LEU A 123 -24.97 0.54 -5.15
C LEU A 123 -26.11 0.04 -6.02
N ASP A 124 -27.32 0.03 -5.46
CA ASP A 124 -28.50 -0.28 -6.22
C ASP A 124 -28.75 0.78 -7.32
N ASP A 125 -29.58 0.45 -8.31
CA ASP A 125 -29.84 1.34 -9.45
C ASP A 125 -30.56 2.64 -9.03
N THR A 126 -31.15 2.67 -7.83
CA THR A 126 -31.78 3.88 -7.28
C THR A 126 -30.84 4.71 -6.41
N PHE A 127 -29.62 4.23 -6.11
CA PHE A 127 -28.62 4.86 -5.24
C PHE A 127 -29.10 5.14 -3.81
N HIS A 128 -30.09 4.39 -3.33
CA HIS A 128 -30.60 4.48 -1.97
C HIS A 128 -29.95 3.44 -1.06
N ASP A 129 -29.70 2.25 -1.60
CA ASP A 129 -29.20 1.10 -0.86
C ASP A 129 -27.89 0.61 -1.47
N ALA A 130 -27.06 -0.03 -0.65
CA ALA A 130 -25.83 -0.65 -1.10
C ALA A 130 -25.59 -2.00 -0.45
N THR A 131 -25.02 -2.92 -1.22
CA THR A 131 -24.47 -4.19 -0.73
C THR A 131 -22.96 -4.03 -0.53
N LEU A 132 -22.49 -4.39 0.66
CA LEU A 132 -21.06 -4.52 0.93
C LEU A 132 -20.66 -6.00 0.98
N GLU A 133 -19.74 -6.39 0.12
CA GLU A 133 -19.11 -7.71 0.13
C GLU A 133 -17.68 -7.60 0.65
N ALA A 134 -17.29 -8.55 1.51
CA ALA A 134 -15.95 -8.64 2.06
C ALA A 134 -15.38 -10.04 1.83
N ASP A 135 -14.38 -10.15 0.95
CA ASP A 135 -13.58 -11.36 0.80
C ASP A 135 -12.39 -11.25 1.75
N VAL A 136 -12.33 -12.07 2.80
CA VAL A 136 -11.25 -12.03 3.80
C VAL A 136 -10.44 -13.32 3.75
N LYS A 137 -9.12 -13.20 3.57
CA LYS A 137 -8.17 -14.31 3.63
C LYS A 137 -7.42 -14.30 4.95
N ILE A 138 -7.56 -15.37 5.72
CA ILE A 138 -6.88 -15.58 7.00
C ILE A 138 -5.62 -16.43 6.81
N SER A 139 -4.69 -16.37 7.76
CA SER A 139 -3.55 -17.30 7.88
C SER A 139 -4.04 -18.73 8.14
N GLU A 140 -3.41 -19.72 7.50
CA GLU A 140 -3.78 -21.16 7.59
C GLU A 140 -3.44 -21.82 8.95
N LEU A 141 -2.93 -21.05 9.90
CA LEU A 141 -2.29 -21.55 11.12
C LEU A 141 -3.28 -22.00 12.22
N ALA A 142 -4.56 -21.58 12.17
CA ALA A 142 -5.61 -22.03 13.09
C ALA A 142 -7.03 -21.75 12.57
N SER A 143 -8.03 -22.44 13.13
CA SER A 143 -9.45 -22.12 12.97
C SER A 143 -9.84 -20.92 13.85
N GLY A 144 -10.47 -19.90 13.28
CA GLY A 144 -10.93 -18.71 14.01
C GLY A 144 -12.22 -18.12 13.44
N SER A 145 -12.79 -17.12 14.11
CA SER A 145 -14.01 -16.44 13.66
C SER A 145 -13.71 -15.03 13.11
N VAL A 146 -14.17 -14.73 11.91
CA VAL A 146 -14.06 -13.38 11.34
C VAL A 146 -15.30 -12.58 11.73
N ARG A 147 -15.10 -11.35 12.24
CA ARG A 147 -16.19 -10.40 12.50
C ARG A 147 -16.00 -9.19 11.60
N LEU A 148 -17.00 -8.91 10.78
CA LEU A 148 -17.04 -7.65 10.04
C LEU A 148 -17.90 -6.65 10.84
N ALA A 149 -17.34 -5.50 11.16
CA ALA A 149 -18.07 -4.38 11.74
C ALA A 149 -17.98 -3.17 10.81
N ILE A 150 -19.04 -2.38 10.74
CA ILE A 150 -19.04 -1.13 9.95
C ILE A 150 -19.27 0.02 10.91
N LYS A 151 -18.33 0.96 10.97
CA LYS A 151 -18.37 2.08 11.92
C LYS A 151 -18.74 3.35 11.16
N GLY A 152 -19.94 3.85 11.41
CA GLY A 152 -20.53 4.96 10.65
C GLY A 152 -22.06 5.01 10.70
N ILE A 153 -22.69 3.97 11.24
CA ILE A 153 -24.13 3.98 11.55
C ILE A 153 -24.32 4.77 12.84
N SER A 154 -25.15 5.82 12.82
CA SER A 154 -25.64 6.43 14.06
C SER A 154 -26.58 5.52 14.84
N HIS A 155 -26.87 4.30 14.37
CA HIS A 155 -28.08 3.57 14.75
C HIS A 155 -28.05 2.03 14.64
N ASN A 156 -26.93 1.32 14.76
CA ASN A 156 -27.02 -0.12 15.08
C ASN A 156 -25.86 -0.67 15.90
N LYS A 157 -26.21 -1.23 17.06
CA LYS A 157 -25.34 -1.96 17.99
C LYS A 157 -24.82 -3.20 17.27
N GLY A 158 -23.50 -3.30 17.13
CA GLY A 158 -22.83 -4.31 16.30
C GLY A 158 -23.22 -5.75 16.62
N THR A 159 -23.36 -6.55 15.55
CA THR A 159 -23.64 -8.00 15.62
C THR A 159 -22.66 -8.76 14.72
N ILE A 160 -22.37 -10.00 15.10
CA ILE A 160 -21.28 -10.87 14.59
C ILE A 160 -21.78 -11.82 13.50
N ILE A 161 -21.24 -11.80 12.27
CA ILE A 161 -21.55 -12.82 11.24
C ILE A 161 -20.35 -13.06 10.28
N ALA A 162 -20.08 -14.33 9.93
CA ALA A 162 -18.95 -14.82 9.13
C ALA A 162 -19.08 -14.66 7.60
N LYS A 163 -20.27 -14.31 7.10
CA LYS A 163 -20.54 -13.80 5.76
C LYS A 163 -21.81 -12.97 5.89
N THR A 164 -21.75 -11.67 5.64
CA THR A 164 -22.92 -10.80 5.71
C THR A 164 -23.01 -10.03 4.41
N GLU A 165 -24.15 -10.12 3.75
CA GLU A 165 -24.61 -9.02 2.92
C GLU A 165 -25.26 -8.04 3.90
N LEU A 166 -24.70 -6.84 4.00
CA LEU A 166 -25.30 -5.79 4.81
C LEU A 166 -25.80 -4.71 3.86
N ILE A 167 -27.11 -4.47 3.90
CA ILE A 167 -27.71 -3.28 3.29
C ILE A 167 -27.29 -2.11 4.16
N VAL A 168 -26.56 -1.17 3.57
CA VAL A 168 -25.97 -0.04 4.27
C VAL A 168 -26.35 1.27 3.59
N ASP A 169 -26.57 2.31 4.41
CA ASP A 169 -26.74 3.67 3.93
C ASP A 169 -25.45 4.10 3.18
N PRO A 170 -25.55 4.55 1.91
CA PRO A 170 -24.43 5.03 1.10
C PRO A 170 -23.59 6.14 1.75
N LYS A 171 -24.09 6.83 2.78
CA LYS A 171 -23.37 7.85 3.53
C LYS A 171 -22.31 7.30 4.51
N SER A 172 -22.22 5.98 4.67
CA SER A 172 -21.23 5.33 5.54
C SER A 172 -19.81 5.49 4.99
N THR A 173 -18.85 5.90 5.83
CA THR A 173 -17.49 6.29 5.39
C THR A 173 -16.35 5.39 5.88
N ARG A 174 -16.61 4.41 6.75
CA ARG A 174 -15.56 3.53 7.31
C ARG A 174 -16.04 2.12 7.63
N VAL A 175 -15.23 1.13 7.26
CA VAL A 175 -15.39 -0.29 7.61
C VAL A 175 -14.29 -0.73 8.56
N GLU A 176 -14.66 -1.52 9.55
CA GLU A 176 -13.79 -2.08 10.56
C GLU A 176 -13.86 -3.62 10.51
N ILE A 177 -12.86 -4.24 9.91
CA ILE A 177 -12.79 -5.71 9.82
C ILE A 177 -12.04 -6.20 11.06
N THR A 178 -12.72 -6.90 11.96
CA THR A 178 -12.14 -7.44 13.19
C THR A 178 -12.13 -8.96 13.16
N LEU A 179 -10.96 -9.58 13.08
CA LEU A 179 -10.83 -11.01 13.30
C LEU A 179 -10.76 -11.30 14.80
N ALA A 180 -11.60 -12.22 15.28
CA ALA A 180 -11.60 -12.67 16.67
C ALA A 180 -11.39 -14.19 16.75
N CYS A 181 -10.31 -14.62 17.40
CA CYS A 181 -10.05 -16.03 17.64
C CYS A 181 -9.72 -16.26 19.11
N GLY A 182 -10.67 -16.83 19.87
CA GLY A 182 -10.54 -16.95 21.32
C GLY A 182 -10.38 -15.57 21.98
N GLU A 183 -9.28 -15.36 22.71
CA GLU A 183 -8.92 -14.08 23.33
C GLU A 183 -8.09 -13.15 22.42
N ALA A 184 -7.52 -13.67 21.32
CA ALA A 184 -6.71 -12.89 20.39
C ALA A 184 -7.60 -12.13 19.40
N LEU A 185 -7.44 -10.81 19.37
CA LEU A 185 -8.13 -9.90 18.45
C LEU A 185 -7.11 -9.29 17.47
N TYR A 186 -7.34 -9.50 16.17
CA TYR A 186 -6.60 -8.84 15.12
C TYR A 186 -7.55 -7.96 14.30
N THR A 187 -7.42 -6.65 14.44
CA THR A 187 -8.32 -5.68 13.80
C THR A 187 -7.60 -4.91 12.69
N VAL A 188 -8.32 -4.75 11.59
CA VAL A 188 -7.94 -3.97 10.42
C VAL A 188 -9.01 -2.90 10.17
N HIS A 189 -8.57 -1.69 9.87
CA HIS A 189 -9.46 -0.60 9.50
C HIS A 189 -9.27 -0.21 8.04
N GLN A 190 -10.37 0.02 7.32
CA GLN A 190 -10.35 0.55 5.98
C GLN A 190 -11.43 1.62 5.80
N ASN A 191 -11.04 2.78 5.27
CA ASN A 191 -12.01 3.78 4.84
C ASN A 191 -12.67 3.30 3.56
N ILE A 192 -13.98 3.45 3.47
CA ILE A 192 -14.75 3.06 2.29
C ILE A 192 -15.55 4.23 1.77
N GLY A 193 -15.86 4.22 0.48
CA GLY A 193 -16.76 5.18 -0.13
C GLY A 193 -17.63 4.49 -1.15
N PHE A 194 -18.94 4.48 -0.90
CA PHE A 194 -19.94 3.93 -1.80
C PHE A 194 -19.98 4.77 -3.07
N ARG A 195 -19.56 4.16 -4.18
CA ARG A 195 -19.65 4.77 -5.50
C ARG A 195 -19.86 3.72 -6.58
N LYS A 196 -20.67 4.05 -7.56
CA LYS A 196 -20.82 3.32 -8.82
C LYS A 196 -20.14 4.13 -9.91
N VAL A 197 -19.22 3.50 -10.65
CA VAL A 197 -18.52 4.14 -11.78
C VAL A 197 -18.88 3.37 -13.04
N GLU A 198 -19.53 4.06 -13.98
CA GLU A 198 -20.14 3.40 -15.16
C GLU A 198 -19.81 4.18 -16.44
N LEU A 199 -19.68 3.45 -17.55
CA LEU A 199 -19.58 4.04 -18.89
C LEU A 199 -20.89 3.77 -19.61
N MET A 200 -21.69 4.81 -19.82
CA MET A 200 -22.98 4.72 -20.50
C MET A 200 -22.99 5.66 -21.69
N ASN A 201 -23.25 5.14 -22.89
CA ASN A 201 -23.31 5.91 -24.13
C ASN A 201 -22.05 6.79 -24.36
N GLY A 202 -20.87 6.27 -24.00
CA GLY A 202 -19.59 6.98 -24.14
C GLY A 202 -19.31 8.06 -23.09
N LEU A 203 -20.21 8.26 -22.12
CA LEU A 203 -20.01 9.19 -21.00
C LEU A 203 -19.65 8.43 -19.72
N LEU A 204 -18.71 8.98 -18.96
CA LEU A 204 -18.31 8.44 -17.65
C LEU A 204 -19.23 9.01 -16.57
N PHE A 205 -19.87 8.13 -15.82
CA PHE A 205 -20.76 8.45 -14.72
C PHE A 205 -20.14 8.05 -13.38
N ILE A 206 -20.37 8.88 -12.37
CA ILE A 206 -20.21 8.52 -10.96
C ILE A 206 -21.52 8.76 -10.27
N ASN A 207 -22.08 7.73 -9.63
CA ASN A 207 -23.38 7.77 -8.93
C ASN A 207 -24.50 8.38 -9.79
N CYS A 208 -24.67 7.85 -11.01
CA CYS A 208 -25.64 8.32 -12.01
C CYS A 208 -25.49 9.78 -12.48
N LYS A 209 -24.37 10.45 -12.17
CA LYS A 209 -24.08 11.79 -12.69
C LYS A 209 -22.91 11.73 -13.67
N PRO A 210 -23.06 12.27 -14.89
CA PRO A 210 -21.94 12.35 -15.82
C PRO A 210 -20.89 13.31 -15.25
N ILE A 211 -19.62 12.91 -15.30
CA ILE A 211 -18.53 13.71 -14.75
C ILE A 211 -17.62 14.25 -15.86
N ARG A 212 -17.10 15.46 -15.63
CA ARG A 212 -16.01 16.02 -16.43
C ARG A 212 -14.73 16.00 -15.60
N LEU A 213 -13.75 15.23 -16.06
CA LEU A 213 -12.43 15.18 -15.45
C LEU A 213 -11.67 16.47 -15.75
N ARG A 214 -11.22 17.14 -14.68
CA ARG A 214 -10.27 18.26 -14.69
C ARG A 214 -9.01 17.71 -14.03
N GLU A 215 -8.21 17.02 -14.84
CA GLU A 215 -7.15 16.14 -14.36
C GLU A 215 -5.77 16.80 -14.47
N VAL A 216 -4.88 16.45 -13.54
CA VAL A 216 -3.44 16.72 -13.64
C VAL A 216 -2.63 15.46 -13.41
N ASN A 217 -1.46 15.38 -14.06
CA ASN A 217 -0.45 14.36 -13.77
C ASN A 217 0.36 14.79 -12.55
N ARG A 218 0.61 13.87 -11.61
CA ARG A 218 1.42 14.16 -10.42
C ARG A 218 2.50 13.11 -10.22
N HIS A 219 3.77 13.52 -10.34
CA HIS A 219 4.90 12.76 -9.84
C HIS A 219 5.10 13.00 -8.33
N ALA A 220 5.61 11.98 -7.63
CA ALA A 220 6.10 12.15 -6.26
C ALA A 220 7.50 12.77 -6.28
N HIS A 221 7.57 14.10 -6.19
CA HIS A 221 8.81 14.87 -6.17
C HIS A 221 8.79 15.95 -5.09
N HIS A 222 9.93 16.14 -4.42
CA HIS A 222 10.20 17.22 -3.49
C HIS A 222 11.54 17.87 -3.88
N PRO A 223 11.62 19.20 -4.01
CA PRO A 223 12.80 19.88 -4.56
C PRO A 223 14.09 19.58 -3.78
N TYR A 224 13.99 19.40 -2.47
CA TYR A 224 15.15 19.13 -1.59
C TYR A 224 15.32 17.67 -1.17
N ARG A 225 14.29 16.83 -1.35
CA ARG A 225 14.26 15.43 -0.82
C ARG A 225 14.10 14.39 -1.93
N GLY A 226 14.12 14.82 -3.19
CA GLY A 226 13.92 13.95 -4.34
C GLY A 226 12.58 13.22 -4.24
N ARG A 227 12.62 11.89 -4.18
CA ARG A 227 11.42 11.05 -4.14
C ARG A 227 10.83 10.86 -2.73
N SER A 228 11.56 11.24 -1.68
CA SER A 228 11.07 11.16 -0.30
C SER A 228 10.19 12.37 0.02
N VAL A 229 8.94 12.31 -0.46
CA VAL A 229 7.96 13.40 -0.33
C VAL A 229 7.27 13.34 1.05
N PRO A 230 7.36 14.40 1.88
CA PRO A 230 6.68 14.46 3.17
C PRO A 230 5.15 14.50 3.03
N VAL A 231 4.43 13.91 3.99
CA VAL A 231 2.95 13.86 3.98
C VAL A 231 2.33 15.26 3.94
N ASP A 232 2.88 16.22 4.68
CA ASP A 232 2.35 17.59 4.67
C ASP A 232 2.53 18.29 3.32
N PHE A 233 3.58 17.95 2.58
CA PHE A 233 3.79 18.45 1.22
C PHE A 233 2.73 17.89 0.26
N ILE A 234 2.46 16.57 0.37
CA ILE A 234 1.36 15.92 -0.38
C ILE A 234 0.02 16.59 -0.06
N ARG A 235 -0.26 16.87 1.21
CA ARG A 235 -1.50 17.54 1.62
C ARG A 235 -1.63 18.94 0.99
N ARG A 236 -0.54 19.73 0.98
CA ARG A 236 -0.54 21.05 0.33
C ARG A 236 -0.84 20.97 -1.16
N ASP A 237 -0.23 20.01 -1.87
CA ASP A 237 -0.51 19.79 -3.29
C ASP A 237 -2.01 19.54 -3.52
N LEU A 238 -2.62 18.66 -2.72
CA LEU A 238 -4.04 18.32 -2.85
C LEU A 238 -4.96 19.51 -2.59
N VAL A 239 -4.67 20.31 -1.56
CA VAL A 239 -5.44 21.53 -1.24
C VAL A 239 -5.31 22.56 -2.36
N LEU A 240 -4.11 22.73 -2.92
CA LEU A 240 -3.89 23.67 -4.02
C LEU A 240 -4.67 23.22 -5.28
N MET A 241 -4.66 21.93 -5.60
CA MET A 241 -5.42 21.37 -6.71
C MET A 241 -6.93 21.61 -6.53
N GLU A 242 -7.45 21.42 -5.31
CA GLU A 242 -8.85 21.70 -4.97
C GLU A 242 -9.20 23.18 -5.16
N GLN A 243 -8.37 24.10 -4.65
CA GLN A 243 -8.53 25.55 -4.81
C GLN A 243 -8.57 25.98 -6.28
N HIS A 244 -7.89 25.23 -7.15
CA HIS A 244 -7.87 25.45 -8.60
C HIS A 244 -8.87 24.59 -9.38
N ASN A 245 -9.87 24.01 -8.71
CA ASN A 245 -10.95 23.24 -9.30
C ASN A 245 -10.50 22.02 -10.13
N ILE A 246 -9.36 21.43 -9.79
CA ILE A 246 -8.98 20.10 -10.28
C ILE A 246 -9.84 19.08 -9.53
N ASN A 247 -10.20 17.96 -10.16
CA ASN A 247 -10.99 16.89 -9.51
C ASN A 247 -10.48 15.47 -9.80
N ALA A 248 -9.37 15.32 -10.53
CA ALA A 248 -8.72 14.05 -10.76
C ALA A 248 -7.20 14.17 -10.78
N ILE A 249 -6.51 13.10 -10.35
CA ILE A 249 -5.05 13.02 -10.36
C ILE A 249 -4.63 11.70 -10.98
N ARG A 250 -3.79 11.76 -12.02
CA ARG A 250 -3.10 10.58 -12.50
C ARG A 250 -1.80 10.38 -11.74
N CYS A 251 -1.62 9.17 -11.22
CA CYS A 251 -0.41 8.73 -10.54
C CYS A 251 0.65 8.40 -11.58
N SER A 252 1.37 9.43 -12.00
CA SER A 252 2.40 9.34 -13.04
C SER A 252 3.71 8.84 -12.43
N HIS A 253 4.22 7.67 -12.79
CA HIS A 253 3.58 6.54 -13.50
C HIS A 253 3.78 5.26 -12.70
N TYR A 254 3.38 5.32 -11.43
CA TYR A 254 3.61 4.28 -10.44
C TYR A 254 2.62 4.43 -9.29
N PRO A 255 2.38 3.36 -8.52
CA PRO A 255 1.55 3.42 -7.33
C PRO A 255 2.06 4.54 -6.39
N PRO A 256 1.19 5.46 -5.96
CA PRO A 256 1.61 6.54 -5.06
C PRO A 256 1.94 5.97 -3.68
N ARG A 257 2.51 6.79 -2.80
CA ARG A 257 2.55 6.45 -1.38
C ARG A 257 1.13 6.28 -0.88
N SER A 258 0.85 5.20 -0.17
CA SER A 258 -0.46 4.85 0.40
C SER A 258 -1.08 6.00 1.23
N LYS A 259 -0.29 6.76 2.00
CA LYS A 259 -0.78 7.95 2.74
C LYS A 259 -1.41 9.00 1.82
N SER A 260 -0.95 9.09 0.56
CA SER A 260 -1.53 10.00 -0.44
C SER A 260 -2.97 9.62 -0.75
N LEU A 261 -3.25 8.32 -0.91
CA LEU A 261 -4.58 7.80 -1.22
C LEU A 261 -5.57 8.06 -0.07
N ASN A 262 -5.12 7.93 1.18
CA ASN A 262 -5.94 8.23 2.35
C ASN A 262 -6.28 9.72 2.48
N LEU A 263 -5.32 10.61 2.20
CA LEU A 263 -5.58 12.06 2.21
C LEU A 263 -6.59 12.45 1.14
N SER A 264 -6.45 11.88 -0.05
CA SER A 264 -7.38 12.11 -1.16
C SER A 264 -8.72 11.38 -0.98
N ALA A 265 -8.85 10.30 -0.22
CA ALA A 265 -10.16 9.70 0.01
C ALA A 265 -11.16 10.68 0.69
N ARG A 266 -10.64 11.72 1.35
CA ARG A 266 -11.43 12.78 2.00
C ARG A 266 -11.86 13.90 1.06
N ILE A 267 -11.30 13.98 -0.14
CA ILE A 267 -11.48 15.08 -1.09
C ILE A 267 -11.78 14.38 -2.42
N VAL A 268 -12.95 14.52 -3.03
CA VAL A 268 -13.39 13.61 -4.11
C VAL A 268 -12.40 13.56 -5.30
N TRP A 269 -11.52 12.56 -5.36
CA TRP A 269 -10.48 12.40 -6.40
C TRP A 269 -10.51 11.01 -7.02
N THR A 270 -10.42 10.94 -8.35
CA THR A 270 -10.17 9.69 -9.09
C THR A 270 -8.67 9.52 -9.32
N PHE A 271 -8.13 8.34 -8.97
CA PHE A 271 -6.76 7.94 -9.29
C PHE A 271 -6.70 7.03 -10.49
N LEU A 272 -5.88 7.41 -11.46
CA LEU A 272 -5.47 6.54 -12.55
C LEU A 272 -4.04 6.07 -12.28
N SER A 273 -3.88 4.79 -11.92
CA SER A 273 -2.55 4.17 -11.91
C SER A 273 -2.16 3.86 -13.36
N SER A 274 -0.96 4.27 -13.77
CA SER A 274 -0.43 3.88 -15.08
C SER A 274 0.93 3.25 -14.89
N MET A 275 1.22 2.16 -15.61
CA MET A 275 2.57 1.66 -15.79
C MET A 275 3.11 2.22 -17.09
N VAL A 276 4.32 2.76 -17.05
CA VAL A 276 4.97 3.28 -18.25
C VAL A 276 6.40 2.77 -18.31
N THR A 277 6.69 2.04 -19.39
CA THR A 277 7.98 1.99 -20.08
C THR A 277 7.92 3.00 -21.22
N ILE A 278 8.61 4.13 -21.12
CA ILE A 278 8.57 5.18 -22.16
C ILE A 278 9.31 4.71 -23.41
N THR A 279 10.42 3.99 -23.25
CA THR A 279 11.22 3.55 -24.39
C THR A 279 10.59 2.41 -25.20
N VAL A 280 9.73 1.57 -24.61
CA VAL A 280 9.12 0.43 -25.32
C VAL A 280 7.69 0.17 -24.83
N ARG A 281 6.71 0.13 -25.75
CA ARG A 281 5.33 -0.27 -25.43
C ARG A 281 5.34 -1.66 -24.78
N PRO A 282 4.68 -1.88 -23.62
CA PRO A 282 4.67 -3.19 -22.95
C PRO A 282 4.23 -4.35 -23.86
N SER A 283 3.30 -4.10 -24.80
CA SER A 283 2.89 -5.08 -25.81
C SER A 283 4.01 -5.45 -26.79
N GLU A 284 4.89 -4.51 -27.12
CA GLU A 284 6.05 -4.74 -27.99
C GLU A 284 7.21 -5.39 -27.21
N VAL A 285 7.42 -5.00 -25.94
CA VAL A 285 8.36 -5.70 -25.04
C VAL A 285 7.98 -7.16 -24.90
N LEU A 286 6.70 -7.49 -24.69
CA LEU A 286 6.26 -8.86 -24.50
C LEU A 286 6.32 -9.71 -25.78
N LYS A 287 6.20 -9.09 -26.96
CA LYS A 287 6.40 -9.77 -28.25
C LYS A 287 7.86 -10.19 -28.45
N VAL A 288 8.81 -9.36 -27.99
CA VAL A 288 10.25 -9.60 -28.17
C VAL A 288 10.87 -10.36 -26.99
N PHE A 289 10.35 -10.12 -25.77
CA PHE A 289 10.88 -10.64 -24.51
C PHE A 289 9.77 -11.21 -23.61
N PRO A 290 9.16 -12.35 -23.99
CA PRO A 290 8.06 -12.95 -23.24
C PRO A 290 8.43 -13.33 -21.80
N HIS A 291 9.71 -13.53 -21.50
CA HIS A 291 10.22 -13.81 -20.15
C HIS A 291 9.98 -12.65 -19.15
N TRP A 292 9.76 -11.42 -19.62
CA TRP A 292 9.43 -10.26 -18.77
C TRP A 292 7.98 -10.25 -18.26
N LEU A 293 7.13 -11.14 -18.78
CA LEU A 293 5.71 -11.21 -18.41
C LEU A 293 5.51 -11.39 -16.90
N CYS A 294 6.38 -12.16 -16.25
CA CYS A 294 6.33 -12.34 -14.80
C CYS A 294 6.52 -11.02 -14.05
N GLN A 295 7.51 -10.22 -14.45
CA GLN A 295 7.83 -8.92 -13.83
C GLN A 295 6.70 -7.91 -14.05
N LEU A 296 6.14 -7.84 -15.26
CA LEU A 296 5.02 -6.96 -15.59
C LEU A 296 3.73 -7.35 -14.84
N ARG A 297 3.44 -8.65 -14.71
CA ARG A 297 2.28 -9.14 -13.94
C ARG A 297 2.39 -8.82 -12.45
N LYS A 298 3.58 -9.01 -11.85
CA LYS A 298 3.84 -8.64 -10.44
C LYS A 298 3.56 -7.16 -10.22
N SER A 299 4.05 -6.32 -11.13
CA SER A 299 3.86 -4.88 -11.08
C SER A 299 2.36 -4.53 -11.17
N SER A 300 1.65 -5.03 -12.20
CA SER A 300 0.22 -4.74 -12.40
C SER A 300 -0.65 -5.17 -11.21
N LYS A 301 -0.45 -6.37 -10.67
CA LYS A 301 -1.21 -6.86 -9.51
C LYS A 301 -1.03 -5.96 -8.28
N ALA A 302 0.19 -5.49 -8.03
CA ALA A 302 0.47 -4.64 -6.88
C ALA A 302 -0.18 -3.25 -7.00
N SER A 303 -0.21 -2.65 -8.21
CA SER A 303 -0.95 -1.40 -8.45
C SER A 303 -2.45 -1.55 -8.21
N HIS A 304 -3.06 -2.64 -8.70
CA HIS A 304 -4.48 -2.91 -8.49
C HIS A 304 -4.79 -3.14 -7.00
N SER A 305 -3.94 -3.90 -6.30
CA SER A 305 -4.10 -4.16 -4.87
C SER A 305 -4.01 -2.88 -4.04
N LEU A 306 -3.07 -1.97 -4.34
CA LEU A 306 -2.95 -0.69 -3.62
C LEU A 306 -4.16 0.23 -3.87
N MET A 307 -4.67 0.25 -5.10
CA MET A 307 -5.84 1.07 -5.46
C MET A 307 -7.15 0.50 -4.91
N ALA A 308 -7.25 -0.83 -4.78
CA ALA A 308 -8.39 -1.50 -4.16
C ALA A 308 -8.33 -1.40 -2.62
N ASN A 309 -7.13 -1.48 -2.04
CA ASN A 309 -6.90 -1.51 -0.61
C ASN A 309 -5.88 -0.45 -0.21
N THR A 310 -6.33 0.69 0.33
CA THR A 310 -5.46 1.66 1.00
C THR A 310 -4.97 1.06 2.32
N ARG A 311 -3.89 0.28 2.23
CA ARG A 311 -3.32 -0.56 3.31
C ARG A 311 -2.65 0.20 4.48
N ASP A 312 -3.00 1.46 4.72
CA ASP A 312 -2.17 2.35 5.55
C ASP A 312 -2.60 2.56 7.00
N GLU A 313 -3.75 2.04 7.41
CA GLU A 313 -4.10 1.96 8.84
C GLU A 313 -3.90 0.55 9.41
N ILE A 314 -3.12 -0.29 8.73
CA ILE A 314 -2.79 -1.65 9.16
C ILE A 314 -1.52 -1.61 10.03
N LEU A 315 -1.63 -0.96 11.17
CA LEU A 315 -0.83 -1.38 12.31
C LEU A 315 -1.80 -2.14 13.18
N PRO A 316 -1.58 -3.45 13.43
CA PRO A 316 -2.41 -4.16 14.39
C PRO A 316 -2.43 -3.35 15.69
N ARG A 317 -3.62 -3.08 16.21
CA ARG A 317 -3.78 -2.63 17.59
C ARG A 317 -4.30 -3.82 18.39
N PRO A 318 -3.42 -4.68 18.92
CA PRO A 318 -3.77 -5.44 20.11
C PRO A 318 -4.17 -4.47 21.23
N LYS A 319 -4.69 -4.99 22.35
CA LYS A 319 -4.89 -4.19 23.57
C LYS A 319 -3.61 -3.45 24.02
N ASN A 320 -2.43 -3.81 23.51
CA ASN A 320 -1.23 -2.98 23.47
C ASN A 320 -0.92 -2.58 22.01
N PRO A 321 -0.95 -1.29 21.66
CA PRO A 321 -0.59 -0.85 20.32
C PRO A 321 0.93 -0.99 20.15
N GLU A 322 1.39 -1.29 18.95
CA GLU A 322 2.54 -0.63 18.33
C GLU A 322 2.88 -1.36 17.04
N ALA A 323 2.83 -0.65 15.92
CA ALA A 323 3.86 -0.92 14.92
C ALA A 323 4.84 0.23 14.99
N ALA A 324 6.12 -0.11 15.05
CA ALA A 324 7.17 0.86 15.01
C ALA A 324 7.40 1.26 13.55
N THR A 325 7.15 2.53 13.25
CA THR A 325 7.62 3.13 11.99
C THR A 325 9.05 3.57 12.20
N PHE A 326 9.97 3.06 11.39
CA PHE A 326 11.35 3.50 11.43
C PHE A 326 11.53 4.69 10.50
N GLY A 327 12.01 5.81 11.04
CA GLY A 327 12.56 6.89 10.23
C GLY A 327 13.93 6.49 9.69
N PHE A 328 14.11 6.64 8.38
CA PHE A 328 15.41 6.57 7.69
C PHE A 328 15.89 7.99 7.38
#